data_AF-A0A5E4JV59-F1
#
_entry.id   AF-A0A5E4JV59-F1
#
_cell.length_a   1.000
_cell.length_b   1.000
_cell.length_c   1.000
_cell.angle_alpha   90.00
_cell.angle_beta   90.00
_cell.angle_gamma   90.00
#
_symmetry.space_group_name_H-M   'P 1'
#
loop_
_entity.id
_entity.type
_entity.pdbx_description
1 polymer ?
#
loop_
_entity_poly.entity_id
_entity_poly.type
_entity_poly.pdbx_seq_one_letter_code
_entity_poly.pdbx_strand_id
1 'polypeptide(L)' 'MFSNDEKEFLRDMVKRELEHFKKEQKIPGDLEASVRFFKAAHEYGHFLEQLLAKLK' A
#
# COMPACT_ATOMS: atom_id res chain seq x y z
N MET A 1 6.11 16.67 14.61
CA MET A 1 6.29 16.90 13.17
C MET A 1 7.43 16.02 12.73
N PHE A 2 7.24 15.18 11.71
CA PHE A 2 8.33 14.38 11.15
C PHE A 2 9.37 15.28 10.47
N SER A 3 10.65 14.96 10.65
CA SER A 3 11.77 15.62 9.99
C SER A 3 11.73 15.36 8.48
N ASN A 4 12.37 16.21 7.67
CA ASN A 4 12.35 16.05 6.21
C ASN A 4 12.93 14.69 5.75
N ASP A 5 14.00 14.22 6.39
CA ASP A 5 14.60 12.90 6.12
C ASP A 5 13.64 11.75 6.44
N GLU A 6 12.88 11.85 7.54
CA GLU A 6 11.88 10.85 7.92
C GLU A 6 10.74 10.79 6.90
N LYS A 7 10.30 11.94 6.38
CA LYS A 7 9.27 11.99 5.33
C LYS A 7 9.77 11.39 4.01
N GLU A 8 11.02 11.61 3.67
CA GLU A 8 11.62 11.06 2.45
C GLU A 8 11.79 9.53 2.55
N PHE A 9 12.26 9.04 3.69
CA PHE A 9 12.33 7.61 3.99
C PHE A 9 10.95 6.93 3.92
N LEU A 10 9.94 7.52 4.57
CA LEU A 10 8.57 6.98 4.55
C LEU A 10 7.99 6.98 3.13
N ARG A 11 8.28 8.00 2.33
CA ARG A 11 7.84 8.08 0.93
C ARG A 11 8.46 6.98 0.09
N ASP A 12 9.74 6.70 0.27
CA ASP A 12 10.45 5.66 -0.48
C ASP A 12 9.99 4.25 -0.08
N MET A 13 9.79 4.03 1.22
CA MET A 13 9.24 2.79 1.77
C MET A 13 7.83 2.50 1.23
N VAL A 14 6.94 3.50 1.25
CA VAL A 14 5.56 3.36 0.76
C VAL A 14 5.53 3.06 -0.74
N LYS A 15 6.42 3.68 -1.54
CA LYS A 15 6.52 3.40 -2.98
C LYS A 15 6.92 1.95 -3.25
N ARG A 16 7.94 1.45 -2.58
CA ARG A 16 8.41 0.06 -2.74
C ARG A 16 7.33 -0.94 -2.35
N GLU A 17 6.65 -0.69 -1.24
CA GLU A 17 5.57 -1.57 -0.77
C GLU A 17 4.39 -1.58 -1.75
N LEU A 18 4.04 -0.42 -2.33
CA LEU A 18 2.99 -0.33 -3.35
C LEU A 18 3.37 -1.07 -4.64
N GLU A 19 4.64 -1.05 -5.04
CA GLU A 19 5.13 -1.84 -6.17
C GLU A 19 5.11 -3.35 -5.88
N HIS A 20 5.51 -3.75 -4.67
CA HIS A 20 5.46 -5.15 -4.24
C HIS A 20 4.02 -5.65 -4.21
N PHE A 21 3.14 -4.87 -3.60
CA PHE A 21 1.71 -5.13 -3.54
C PHE A 21 1.08 -5.31 -4.93
N LYS A 22 1.48 -4.52 -5.93
CA LYS A 22 1.01 -4.67 -7.33
C LYS A 22 1.55 -5.91 -8.03
N LYS A 23 2.79 -6.33 -7.74
CA LYS A 23 3.45 -7.49 -8.36
C LYS A 23 3.03 -8.82 -7.72
N GLU A 24 2.73 -8.84 -6.43
CA GLU A 24 2.44 -10.04 -5.64
C GLU A 24 0.96 -10.41 -5.53
N GLN A 25 0.03 -9.78 -6.25
CA GLN A 25 -1.38 -10.20 -6.26
C GLN A 25 -1.54 -11.55 -6.99
N LYS A 26 -1.08 -12.63 -6.36
CA LYS A 26 -1.49 -14.00 -6.66
C LYS A 26 -2.90 -14.15 -6.14
N ILE A 27 -3.86 -14.06 -7.05
CA ILE A 27 -5.28 -14.24 -6.76
C ILE A 27 -5.45 -15.64 -6.17
N PRO A 28 -5.98 -15.79 -4.94
CA PRO A 28 -6.30 -17.10 -4.38
C PRO A 28 -7.28 -17.84 -5.31
N GLY A 29 -7.11 -19.14 -5.53
CA GLY A 29 -8.04 -19.91 -6.39
C GLY A 29 -9.49 -19.97 -5.86
N ASP A 30 -9.68 -19.65 -4.58
CA ASP A 30 -10.98 -19.54 -3.93
C ASP A 30 -11.57 -18.12 -4.07
N LEU A 31 -12.83 -18.04 -4.51
CA LEU A 31 -13.50 -16.78 -4.82
C LEU A 31 -13.78 -15.94 -3.57
N GLU A 32 -14.13 -16.56 -2.44
CA GLU A 32 -14.38 -15.84 -1.19
C GLU A 32 -13.07 -15.26 -0.62
N ALA A 33 -12.00 -16.04 -0.65
CA ALA A 33 -10.66 -15.59 -0.29
C ALA A 33 -10.17 -14.47 -1.22
N SER A 34 -10.47 -14.57 -2.52
CA SER A 34 -10.16 -13.52 -3.50
C SER A 34 -10.89 -12.21 -3.20
N VAL A 35 -12.20 -12.25 -2.94
CA VAL A 35 -12.98 -11.05 -2.63
C VAL A 35 -12.47 -10.37 -1.34
N ARG A 36 -12.16 -11.16 -0.31
CA ARG A 36 -11.58 -10.63 0.93
C ARG A 36 -10.18 -10.04 0.69
N PHE A 37 -9.35 -10.72 -0.09
CA PHE A 37 -8.03 -10.24 -0.47
C PHE A 37 -8.11 -8.93 -1.25
N PHE A 38 -8.97 -8.83 -2.26
CA PHE A 38 -9.15 -7.62 -3.07
C PHE A 38 -9.74 -6.45 -2.28
N LYS A 39 -10.61 -6.72 -1.30
CA LYS A 39 -11.14 -5.66 -0.43
C LYS A 39 -10.06 -5.12 0.51
N ALA A 40 -9.31 -6.00 1.18
CA ALA A 40 -8.20 -5.62 2.05
C ALA A 40 -7.07 -4.91 1.27
N ALA A 41 -6.77 -5.40 0.07
CA ALA A 41 -5.88 -4.79 -0.91
C ALA A 41 -6.26 -3.35 -1.26
N HIS A 42 -7.54 -3.14 -1.56
CA HIS A 42 -8.08 -1.84 -1.94
C HIS A 42 -8.01 -0.85 -0.77
N GLU A 43 -8.40 -1.30 0.43
CA GLU A 43 -8.32 -0.48 1.65
C GLU A 43 -6.86 -0.13 2.01
N TYR A 44 -5.93 -1.07 1.86
CA TYR A 44 -4.51 -0.85 2.09
C TYR A 44 -3.90 0.12 1.07
N GLY A 45 -4.22 -0.04 -0.21
CA GLY A 45 -3.79 0.90 -1.26
C GLY A 45 -4.27 2.32 -0.98
N HIS A 46 -5.55 2.49 -0.66
CA HIS A 46 -6.13 3.80 -0.34
C HIS A 46 -5.51 4.42 0.93
N PHE A 47 -5.15 3.60 1.92
CA PHE A 47 -4.39 4.06 3.09
C PHE A 47 -3.00 4.57 2.72
N LEU A 48 -2.25 3.84 1.89
CA LEU A 48 -0.92 4.25 1.43
C LEU A 48 -0.98 5.56 0.63
N GLU A 49 -1.99 5.73 -0.22
CA GLU A 49 -2.22 6.98 -0.98
C GLU A 49 -2.51 8.18 -0.06
N GLN A 50 -3.34 8.01 0.96
CA GLN A 50 -3.60 9.05 1.96
C GLN A 50 -2.37 9.41 2.79
N LEU A 51 -1.58 8.40 3.16
CA LEU A 51 -0.33 8.61 3.91
C LEU A 51 0.66 9.41 3.07
N LEU A 52 0.82 9.06 1.79
CA LEU A 52 1.69 9.79 0.86
C LEU A 52 1.24 11.25 0.68
N ALA A 53 -0.07 11.50 0.59
CA ALA A 53 -0.61 12.85 0.47
C ALA A 53 -0.34 13.71 1.72
N LYS A 54 -0.36 13.12 2.92
CA LYS A 54 -0.03 13.81 4.19
C LYS A 54 1.46 14.05 4.41
N LEU A 55 2.32 13.36 3.66
CA LEU A 55 3.78 13.52 3.71
C LEU A 55 4.32 14.54 2.68
N LYS A 56 3.45 15.21 1.90
CA LYS A 56 3.80 16.42 1.15
C LYS A 56 3.74 17.64 2.05
#